data_AF-A0A1G7RH81-F1
#
_entry.id   AF-A0A1G7RH81-F1
#
_cell.length_a   1.000
_cell.length_b   1.000
_cell.length_c   1.000
_cell.angle_alpha   90.00
_cell.angle_beta   90.00
_cell.angle_gamma   90.00
#
_symmetry.space_group_name_H-M   'P 1'
#
loop_
_entity.id
_entity.type
_entity.pdbx_description
1 polymer ?
#
loop_
_entity_poly.entity_id
_entity_poly.type
_entity_poly.pdbx_seq_one_letter_code
_entity_poly.pdbx_strand_id
1 'polypeptide(L)'
;MYWASVSASEFADYKARHADQVSNAHDIFCVSGGNARRVPRDIDNWRASFSNFKKWLRLSCLVMAHSYFETYMRNIISLALYSDPGIHFNKPKLIDGINLVKYGGSLDVEDSVKRLVKGAWEDRIMNYEALFSRAPDKVKNNQEKLDELRKKRNRVAHHFGRMENVTDKLIDIESGSAEGISEENLKRALELFGALVADFDQQLMENHIGSFEDIWNFCEFKNEFWRRYGRTTIEPAEFKNELYRKTKIRPNISYCRHLIAYYESI
;
A
#
# COMPACT_ATOMS: atom_id res chain seq x y z
N MET A 1 -1.97 1.47 13.22
CA MET A 1 -0.96 2.32 13.90
C MET A 1 -1.51 3.71 14.20
N TYR A 2 -1.97 4.50 13.22
CA TYR A 2 -2.52 5.86 13.46
C TYR A 2 -3.68 5.89 14.47
N TRP A 3 -4.67 5.01 14.37
CA TRP A 3 -5.82 5.03 15.30
C TRP A 3 -5.44 4.72 16.75
N ALA A 4 -4.41 3.90 16.97
CA ALA A 4 -3.87 3.69 18.32
C ALA A 4 -3.29 5.00 18.88
N SER A 5 -2.55 5.77 18.07
CA SER A 5 -2.04 7.07 18.50
C SER A 5 -3.12 8.13 18.73
N VAL A 6 -4.28 8.04 18.06
CA VAL A 6 -5.40 8.95 18.31
C VAL A 6 -5.89 8.78 19.76
N SER A 7 -6.11 7.55 20.21
CA SER A 7 -6.55 7.28 21.59
C SER A 7 -5.55 7.80 22.64
N ALA A 8 -4.25 7.57 22.42
CA ALA A 8 -3.19 8.09 23.29
C ALA A 8 -3.14 9.62 23.28
N SER A 9 -3.40 10.24 22.12
CA SER A 9 -3.39 11.70 21.97
C SER A 9 -4.56 12.36 22.68
N GLU A 10 -5.76 11.80 22.56
CA GLU A 10 -6.95 12.28 23.26
C GLU A 10 -6.78 12.21 24.78
N PHE A 11 -6.17 11.12 25.28
CA PHE A 11 -5.86 10.99 26.70
C PHE A 11 -4.85 12.04 27.18
N ALA A 12 -3.79 12.28 26.40
CA ALA A 12 -2.79 13.28 26.73
C ALA A 12 -3.38 14.71 26.71
N ASP A 13 -4.19 15.03 25.70
CA ASP A 13 -4.90 16.30 25.58
C ASP A 13 -5.95 16.48 26.70
N TYR A 14 -6.61 15.40 27.13
CA TYR A 14 -7.53 15.43 28.26
C TYR A 14 -6.79 15.79 29.56
N LYS A 15 -5.68 15.10 29.87
CA LYS A 15 -4.85 15.42 31.04
C LYS A 15 -4.31 16.84 31.00
N ALA A 16 -3.84 17.30 29.84
CA ALA A 16 -3.35 18.67 29.68
C ALA A 16 -4.43 19.73 29.92
N ARG A 17 -5.69 19.45 29.56
CA ARG A 17 -6.83 20.38 29.74
C ARG A 17 -7.31 20.48 31.18
N HIS A 18 -7.17 19.40 31.95
CA HIS A 18 -7.65 19.32 33.35
C HIS A 18 -6.52 19.53 34.38
N ALA A 19 -5.35 19.99 33.93
CA ALA A 19 -4.27 20.35 34.83
C ALA A 19 -4.51 21.73 35.45
N ASP A 20 -4.14 21.90 36.72
CA ASP A 20 -4.16 23.20 37.37
C ASP A 20 -3.17 24.16 36.68
N GLN A 21 -3.47 25.46 36.69
CA GLN A 21 -2.64 26.50 36.03
C GLN A 21 -1.18 26.53 36.51
N VAL A 22 -0.88 25.95 37.67
CA VAL A 22 0.45 25.91 38.28
C VAL A 22 1.22 24.61 37.96
N SER A 23 0.55 23.61 37.40
CA SER A 23 1.15 22.29 37.13
C SER A 23 2.03 22.32 35.87
N ASN A 24 3.25 21.79 35.98
CA ASN A 24 4.13 21.62 34.85
C ASN A 24 3.85 20.28 34.12
N ALA A 25 4.26 20.18 32.84
CA ALA A 25 4.00 19.00 32.01
C ALA A 25 4.68 17.73 32.54
N HIS A 26 5.80 17.84 33.27
CA HIS A 26 6.49 16.67 33.82
C HIS A 26 5.65 16.02 34.92
N ASP A 27 5.03 16.82 35.78
CA ASP A 27 4.16 16.32 36.84
C ASP A 27 2.86 15.74 36.28
N ILE A 28 2.23 16.43 35.32
CA ILE A 28 0.97 16.00 34.68
C ILE A 28 1.11 14.64 33.98
N PHE A 29 2.22 14.44 33.27
CA PHE A 29 2.48 13.23 32.49
C PHE A 29 3.41 12.23 33.20
N CYS A 30 3.77 12.49 34.46
CA CYS A 30 4.69 11.67 35.26
C CYS A 30 6.01 11.37 34.53
N VAL A 31 6.57 12.37 33.85
CA VAL A 31 7.79 12.24 33.04
C VAL A 31 8.98 12.03 33.98
N SER A 32 9.72 10.93 33.78
CA SER A 32 10.86 10.56 34.62
C SER A 32 12.00 9.95 33.79
N GLY A 33 13.17 9.76 34.43
CA GLY A 33 14.34 9.13 33.82
C GLY A 33 15.21 10.06 32.95
N GLY A 34 16.26 9.50 32.34
CA GLY A 34 17.31 10.25 31.63
C GLY A 34 16.84 11.01 30.38
N ASN A 35 15.65 10.70 29.87
CA ASN A 35 15.05 11.37 28.71
C ASN A 35 14.11 12.52 29.08
N ALA A 36 13.77 12.70 30.36
CA ALA A 36 12.85 13.75 30.82
C ALA A 36 13.26 15.15 30.33
N ARG A 37 14.57 15.42 30.26
CA ARG A 37 15.13 16.69 29.75
C ARG A 37 14.73 17.04 28.32
N ARG A 38 14.23 16.09 27.52
CA ARG A 38 13.78 16.32 26.13
C ARG A 38 12.30 16.70 26.03
N VAL A 39 11.54 16.53 27.11
CA VAL A 39 10.13 16.90 27.15
C VAL A 39 10.03 18.33 27.68
N PRO A 40 9.31 19.25 27.00
CA PRO A 40 9.08 20.59 27.51
C PRO A 40 8.48 20.54 28.92
N ARG A 41 9.02 21.34 29.85
CA ARG A 41 8.48 21.44 31.22
C ARG A 41 7.21 22.26 31.27
N ASP A 42 7.20 23.36 30.52
CA ASP A 42 6.03 24.23 30.39
C ASP A 42 4.93 23.56 29.57
N ILE A 43 3.69 23.68 30.05
CA ILE A 43 2.53 22.99 29.47
C ILE A 43 2.15 23.56 28.11
N ASP A 44 2.32 24.87 27.89
CA ASP A 44 1.99 25.49 26.61
C ASP A 44 3.02 25.12 25.53
N ASN A 45 4.30 25.10 25.88
CA ASN A 45 5.36 24.58 25.01
C ASN A 45 5.17 23.08 24.70
N TRP A 46 4.70 22.29 25.67
CA TRP A 46 4.35 20.89 25.44
C TRP A 46 3.17 20.79 24.47
N ARG A 47 2.09 21.57 24.66
CA ARG A 47 0.90 21.58 23.77
C ARG A 47 1.29 21.97 22.34
N ALA A 48 2.13 22.98 22.16
CA ALA A 48 2.63 23.39 20.85
C ALA A 48 3.45 22.27 20.18
N SER A 49 4.37 21.65 20.92
CA SER A 49 5.18 20.52 20.45
C SER A 49 4.31 19.32 20.08
N PHE A 50 3.31 19.01 20.91
CA PHE A 50 2.39 17.90 20.70
C PHE A 50 1.47 18.13 19.50
N SER A 51 0.98 19.36 19.31
CA SER A 51 0.22 19.75 18.12
C SER A 51 1.03 19.55 16.83
N ASN A 52 2.31 19.95 16.84
CA ASN A 52 3.21 19.71 15.72
C ASN A 52 3.47 18.22 15.49
N PHE A 53 3.69 17.44 16.55
CA PHE A 53 3.80 15.99 16.46
C PHE A 53 2.56 15.36 15.81
N LYS A 54 1.34 15.75 16.19
CA LYS A 54 0.10 15.26 15.56
C LYS A 54 0.06 15.55 14.05
N LYS A 55 0.50 16.74 13.63
CA LYS A 55 0.60 17.09 12.19
C LYS A 55 1.60 16.18 11.47
N TRP A 56 2.79 15.97 12.04
CA TRP A 56 3.81 15.07 11.49
C TRP A 56 3.28 13.65 11.36
N LEU A 57 2.64 13.14 12.40
CA LEU A 57 2.13 11.77 12.42
C LEU A 57 1.07 11.53 11.33
N ARG A 58 0.17 12.48 11.12
CA ARG A 58 -0.82 12.42 10.02
C ARG A 58 -0.15 12.44 8.66
N LEU A 59 0.87 13.26 8.49
CA LEU A 59 1.61 13.38 7.25
C LEU A 59 2.39 12.10 6.93
N SER A 60 3.06 11.52 7.93
CA SER A 60 3.70 10.22 7.81
C SER A 60 2.69 9.12 7.49
N CYS A 61 1.51 9.14 8.11
CA CYS A 61 0.43 8.21 7.79
C CYS A 61 -0.01 8.31 6.32
N LEU A 62 -0.13 9.54 5.79
CA LEU A 62 -0.46 9.76 4.38
C LEU A 62 0.63 9.20 3.45
N VAL A 63 1.90 9.47 3.75
CA VAL A 63 3.04 8.97 2.95
C VAL A 63 3.03 7.44 2.93
N MET A 64 2.89 6.79 4.09
CA MET A 64 2.83 5.34 4.19
C MET A 64 1.64 4.77 3.41
N ALA A 65 0.44 5.34 3.58
CA ALA A 65 -0.75 4.89 2.86
C ALA A 65 -0.59 5.01 1.34
N HIS A 66 -0.04 6.14 0.87
CA HIS A 66 0.25 6.33 -0.55
C HIS A 66 1.30 5.33 -1.07
N SER A 67 2.34 5.04 -0.30
CA SER A 67 3.34 4.04 -0.68
C SER A 67 2.75 2.64 -0.74
N TYR A 68 1.94 2.24 0.25
CA TYR A 68 1.24 0.96 0.21
C TYR A 68 0.27 0.86 -0.97
N PHE A 69 -0.43 1.95 -1.30
CA PHE A 69 -1.27 1.99 -2.48
C PHE A 69 -0.48 1.81 -3.79
N GLU A 70 0.70 2.42 -3.92
CA GLU A 70 1.58 2.20 -5.08
C GLU A 70 2.11 0.76 -5.16
N THR A 71 2.44 0.15 -4.02
CA THR A 71 2.82 -1.27 -3.95
C THR A 71 1.65 -2.18 -4.33
N TYR A 72 0.44 -1.90 -3.83
CA TYR A 72 -0.75 -2.63 -4.21
C TYR A 72 -0.99 -2.54 -5.72
N MET A 73 -0.99 -1.33 -6.30
CA MET A 73 -1.18 -1.15 -7.75
C MET A 73 -0.12 -1.93 -8.55
N ARG A 74 1.14 -1.87 -8.14
CA ARG A 74 2.21 -2.66 -8.75
C ARG A 74 1.86 -4.14 -8.77
N ASN A 75 1.45 -4.70 -7.63
CA ASN A 75 1.16 -6.12 -7.51
C ASN A 75 -0.06 -6.53 -8.35
N ILE A 76 -1.19 -5.83 -8.23
CA ILE A 76 -2.42 -6.21 -8.94
C ILE A 76 -2.28 -6.05 -10.46
N ILE A 77 -1.57 -5.02 -10.93
CA ILE A 77 -1.30 -4.81 -12.35
C ILE A 77 -0.32 -5.88 -12.86
N SER A 78 0.77 -6.14 -12.14
CA SER A 78 1.71 -7.22 -12.49
C SER A 78 0.97 -8.55 -12.62
N LEU A 79 0.09 -8.84 -11.67
CA LEU A 79 -0.69 -10.06 -11.64
C LEU A 79 -1.64 -10.16 -12.85
N ALA A 80 -2.34 -9.08 -13.20
CA ALA A 80 -3.18 -9.04 -14.39
C ALA A 80 -2.38 -9.29 -15.68
N LEU A 81 -1.19 -8.69 -15.81
CA LEU A 81 -0.33 -8.86 -16.98
C LEU A 81 0.31 -10.25 -17.06
N TYR A 82 0.65 -10.86 -15.92
CA TYR A 82 1.13 -12.24 -15.89
C TYR A 82 0.02 -13.24 -16.19
N SER A 83 -1.20 -12.98 -15.71
CA SER A 83 -2.37 -13.83 -15.95
C SER A 83 -2.84 -13.77 -17.40
N ASP A 84 -2.84 -12.56 -17.97
CA ASP A 84 -3.28 -12.31 -19.35
C ASP A 84 -2.19 -11.59 -20.16
N PRO A 85 -1.12 -12.30 -20.59
CA PRO A 85 -0.08 -11.75 -21.45
C PRO A 85 -0.60 -11.18 -22.78
N GLY A 86 -1.78 -11.59 -23.23
CA GLY A 86 -2.41 -11.11 -24.45
C GLY A 86 -2.71 -9.61 -24.45
N ILE A 87 -2.79 -9.00 -23.25
CA ILE A 87 -2.98 -7.57 -23.05
C ILE A 87 -1.93 -6.73 -23.80
N HIS A 88 -0.65 -7.12 -23.78
CA HIS A 88 0.41 -6.38 -24.48
C HIS A 88 0.24 -6.35 -26.00
N PHE A 89 -0.57 -7.25 -26.55
CA PHE A 89 -0.85 -7.35 -27.98
C PHE A 89 -2.25 -6.86 -28.34
N ASN A 90 -2.95 -6.16 -27.43
CA ASN A 90 -4.36 -5.77 -27.55
C ASN A 90 -5.29 -6.95 -27.88
N LYS A 91 -4.95 -8.15 -27.39
CA LYS A 91 -5.73 -9.38 -27.56
C LYS A 91 -5.88 -10.06 -26.20
N PRO A 92 -6.64 -9.46 -25.26
CA PRO A 92 -6.84 -10.04 -23.93
C PRO A 92 -7.42 -11.44 -24.04
N LYS A 93 -7.02 -12.32 -23.13
CA LYS A 93 -7.38 -13.74 -23.00
C LYS A 93 -6.94 -14.63 -24.18
N LEU A 94 -6.16 -14.10 -25.13
CA LEU A 94 -5.61 -14.90 -26.23
C LEU A 94 -4.49 -15.84 -25.74
N ILE A 95 -3.67 -15.35 -24.82
CA ILE A 95 -2.56 -16.09 -24.24
C ILE A 95 -2.88 -16.28 -22.76
N ASP A 96 -2.96 -17.53 -22.33
CA ASP A 96 -3.09 -17.88 -20.92
C ASP A 96 -1.71 -17.82 -20.24
N GLY A 97 -1.60 -17.02 -19.19
CA GLY A 97 -0.39 -16.90 -18.40
C GLY A 97 0.11 -18.22 -17.82
N ILE A 98 -0.80 -19.11 -17.41
CA ILE A 98 -0.42 -20.40 -16.82
C ILE A 98 0.26 -21.29 -17.85
N ASN A 99 -0.25 -21.29 -19.08
CA ASN A 99 0.38 -21.95 -20.21
C ASN A 99 1.81 -21.47 -20.41
N LEU A 100 2.01 -20.16 -20.46
CA LEU A 100 3.32 -19.57 -20.66
C LEU A 100 4.32 -20.04 -19.59
N VAL A 101 3.89 -20.05 -18.33
CA VAL A 101 4.71 -20.41 -17.17
C VAL A 101 5.02 -21.90 -17.14
N LYS A 102 4.03 -22.75 -17.46
CA LYS A 102 4.17 -24.21 -17.50
C LYS A 102 5.26 -24.65 -18.47
N TYR A 103 5.40 -23.95 -19.60
CA TYR A 103 6.43 -24.22 -20.60
C TYR A 103 7.72 -23.41 -20.41
N GLY A 104 7.88 -22.71 -19.28
CA GLY A 104 9.10 -21.96 -18.94
C GLY A 104 9.26 -20.63 -19.66
N GLY A 105 8.20 -20.12 -20.29
CA GLY A 105 8.14 -18.77 -20.81
C GLY A 105 8.01 -17.74 -19.68
N SER A 106 8.46 -16.52 -19.95
CA SER A 106 8.26 -15.38 -19.05
C SER A 106 8.00 -14.12 -19.86
N LEU A 107 7.22 -13.22 -19.28
CA LEU A 107 6.97 -11.89 -19.83
C LEU A 107 7.64 -10.87 -18.93
N ASP A 108 8.44 -9.99 -19.52
CA ASP A 108 8.92 -8.80 -18.81
C ASP A 108 7.81 -7.76 -18.76
N VAL A 109 7.29 -7.53 -17.55
CA VAL A 109 6.20 -6.56 -17.29
C VAL A 109 6.72 -5.33 -16.55
N GLU A 110 8.01 -5.27 -16.19
CA GLU A 110 8.53 -4.27 -15.26
C GLU A 110 8.33 -2.85 -15.79
N ASP A 111 8.67 -2.62 -17.06
CA ASP A 111 8.56 -1.31 -17.70
C ASP A 111 7.11 -0.86 -17.84
N SER A 112 6.19 -1.77 -18.21
CA SER A 112 4.76 -1.47 -18.25
C SER A 112 4.28 -1.05 -16.86
N VAL A 113 4.51 -1.87 -15.85
CA VAL A 113 4.04 -1.60 -14.47
C VAL A 113 4.64 -0.31 -13.92
N LYS A 114 5.91 -0.02 -14.24
CA LYS A 114 6.57 1.22 -13.83
C LYS A 114 5.87 2.47 -14.38
N ARG A 115 5.38 2.44 -15.63
CA ARG A 115 4.62 3.55 -16.25
C ARG A 115 3.26 3.78 -15.58
N LEU A 116 2.65 2.72 -15.03
CA LEU A 116 1.35 2.80 -14.37
C LEU A 116 1.45 3.24 -12.89
N VAL A 117 2.61 3.06 -12.25
CA VAL A 117 2.79 3.34 -10.81
C VAL A 117 3.64 4.59 -10.54
N LYS A 118 4.43 5.05 -11.51
CA LYS A 118 5.28 6.26 -11.39
C LYS A 118 4.77 7.37 -12.31
N GLY A 119 5.22 8.60 -12.06
CA GLY A 119 4.83 9.77 -12.86
C GLY A 119 3.52 10.41 -12.42
N ALA A 120 3.02 11.34 -13.24
CA ALA A 120 1.76 12.04 -13.01
C ALA A 120 0.57 11.12 -13.24
N TRP A 121 -0.57 11.40 -12.60
CA TRP A 121 -1.75 10.54 -12.73
C TRP A 121 -2.36 10.52 -14.13
N GLU A 122 -2.21 11.62 -14.88
CA GLU A 122 -2.60 11.68 -16.29
C GLU A 122 -1.85 10.63 -17.13
N ASP A 123 -0.53 10.58 -17.00
CA ASP A 123 0.30 9.58 -17.68
C ASP A 123 -0.09 8.15 -17.27
N ARG A 124 -0.35 7.94 -15.97
CA ARG A 124 -0.75 6.63 -15.44
C ARG A 124 -2.07 6.18 -16.06
N ILE A 125 -3.07 7.06 -16.13
CA ILE A 125 -4.37 6.79 -16.73
C ILE A 125 -4.22 6.44 -18.20
N MET A 126 -3.49 7.26 -18.96
CA MET A 126 -3.25 7.01 -20.38
C MET A 126 -2.58 5.65 -20.62
N ASN A 127 -1.52 5.33 -19.87
CA ASN A 127 -0.85 4.03 -19.99
C ASN A 127 -1.73 2.86 -19.53
N TYR A 128 -2.59 3.08 -18.54
CA TYR A 128 -3.56 2.09 -18.10
C TYR A 128 -4.58 1.78 -19.20
N GLU A 129 -5.11 2.81 -19.85
CA GLU A 129 -6.08 2.66 -20.95
C GLU A 129 -5.47 2.01 -22.18
N ALA A 130 -4.19 2.26 -22.46
CA ALA A 130 -3.48 1.58 -23.53
C ALA A 130 -3.41 0.05 -23.34
N LEU A 131 -3.40 -0.43 -22.09
CA LEU A 131 -3.35 -1.86 -21.76
C LEU A 131 -4.77 -2.44 -21.56
N PHE A 132 -5.57 -1.81 -20.70
CA PHE A 132 -6.84 -2.36 -20.22
C PHE A 132 -8.07 -1.72 -20.90
N SER A 133 -7.87 -0.94 -21.96
CA SER A 133 -8.89 -0.21 -22.74
C SER A 133 -9.62 0.91 -21.99
N ARG A 134 -9.80 0.82 -20.67
CA ARG A 134 -10.51 1.81 -19.85
C ARG A 134 -9.91 1.86 -18.46
N ALA A 135 -9.64 3.05 -17.93
CA ALA A 135 -9.26 3.22 -16.52
C ALA A 135 -10.50 3.25 -15.60
N PRO A 136 -10.37 2.85 -14.33
CA PRO A 136 -11.48 2.90 -13.38
C PRO A 136 -12.04 4.33 -13.24
N ASP A 137 -13.36 4.46 -13.17
CA ASP A 137 -14.02 5.76 -13.19
C ASP A 137 -13.64 6.62 -11.99
N LYS A 138 -13.43 6.00 -10.82
CA LYS A 138 -12.99 6.73 -9.62
C LYS A 138 -11.59 7.29 -9.78
N VAL A 139 -10.70 6.65 -10.53
CA VAL A 139 -9.36 7.17 -10.83
C VAL A 139 -9.49 8.44 -11.67
N LYS A 140 -10.28 8.37 -12.76
CA LYS A 140 -10.49 9.53 -13.66
C LYS A 140 -11.12 10.71 -12.92
N ASN A 141 -12.20 10.45 -12.18
CA ASN A 141 -12.94 11.49 -11.46
C ASN A 141 -12.14 12.13 -10.33
N ASN A 142 -11.07 11.48 -9.85
CA ASN A 142 -10.22 11.98 -8.76
C ASN A 142 -8.78 12.27 -9.21
N GLN A 143 -8.50 12.36 -10.52
CA GLN A 143 -7.15 12.54 -11.06
C GLN A 143 -6.41 13.72 -10.42
N GLU A 144 -7.04 14.90 -10.36
CA GLU A 144 -6.43 16.10 -9.78
C GLU A 144 -6.07 15.90 -8.31
N LYS A 145 -6.98 15.28 -7.55
CA LYS A 145 -6.78 15.02 -6.13
C LYS A 145 -5.64 14.04 -5.89
N LEU A 146 -5.57 12.99 -6.72
CA LEU A 146 -4.52 12.00 -6.66
C LEU A 146 -3.15 12.59 -7.00
N ASP A 147 -3.09 13.54 -7.94
CA ASP A 147 -1.86 14.27 -8.24
C ASP A 147 -1.45 15.24 -7.12
N GLU A 148 -2.41 15.88 -6.45
CA GLU A 148 -2.16 16.68 -5.23
C GLU A 148 -1.53 15.81 -4.12
N LEU A 149 -2.12 14.64 -3.85
CA LEU A 149 -1.63 13.70 -2.84
C LEU A 149 -0.23 13.18 -3.19
N ARG A 150 0.03 12.88 -4.47
CA ARG A 150 1.35 12.48 -4.97
C ARG A 150 2.38 13.59 -4.75
N LYS A 151 2.08 14.82 -5.16
CA LYS A 151 2.95 15.99 -4.97
C LYS A 151 3.22 16.23 -3.49
N LYS A 152 2.20 16.14 -2.63
CA LYS A 152 2.33 16.27 -1.18
C LYS A 152 3.26 15.20 -0.61
N ARG A 153 3.06 13.92 -0.96
CA ARG A 153 3.96 12.82 -0.56
C ARG A 153 5.41 13.09 -0.99
N ASN A 154 5.62 13.54 -2.22
CA ASN A 154 6.96 13.85 -2.72
C ASN A 154 7.62 14.99 -1.93
N ARG A 155 6.90 16.09 -1.65
CA ARG A 155 7.43 17.18 -0.81
C ARG A 155 7.83 16.68 0.57
N VAL A 156 7.02 15.82 1.18
CA VAL A 156 7.32 15.23 2.49
C VAL A 156 8.55 14.35 2.44
N ALA A 157 8.66 13.49 1.43
CA ALA A 157 9.77 12.56 1.29
C ALA A 157 11.10 13.26 0.98
N HIS A 158 11.09 14.32 0.16
CA HIS A 158 12.31 15.02 -0.25
C HIS A 158 12.77 16.09 0.74
N HIS A 159 11.84 16.80 1.36
CA HIS A 159 12.18 17.96 2.21
C HIS A 159 11.81 17.75 3.68
N PHE A 160 11.44 16.53 4.09
CA PHE A 160 10.82 16.27 5.39
C PHE A 160 9.74 17.31 5.68
N GLY A 161 8.85 17.58 4.72
CA GLY A 161 7.75 18.54 4.86
C GLY A 161 8.14 20.02 5.05
N ARG A 162 9.42 20.38 4.90
CA ARG A 162 9.90 21.78 4.89
C ARG A 162 9.59 22.43 3.53
N MET A 163 9.34 23.75 3.55
CA MET A 163 9.26 24.51 2.31
C MET A 163 10.64 24.62 1.67
N GLU A 164 10.68 24.48 0.34
CA GLU A 164 11.89 24.45 -0.51
C GLU A 164 12.78 25.70 -0.32
N ASN A 165 12.20 26.80 0.17
CA ASN A 165 12.86 28.10 0.32
C ASN A 165 13.60 28.28 1.67
N VAL A 166 13.60 27.27 2.56
CA VAL A 166 14.18 27.38 3.93
C VAL A 166 15.59 26.79 4.02
N THR A 167 16.06 26.06 3.00
CA THR A 167 17.34 25.34 3.03
C THR A 167 18.59 26.21 2.82
N ASP A 168 18.45 27.48 2.45
CA ASP A 168 19.59 28.35 2.11
C ASP A 168 20.12 29.20 3.28
N LYS A 169 19.56 29.07 4.48
CA LYS A 169 20.05 29.81 5.65
C LYS A 169 20.95 28.93 6.53
N LEU A 170 22.25 29.24 6.53
CA LEU A 170 23.29 28.58 7.33
C LEU A 170 23.07 28.62 8.86
N ILE A 171 22.18 29.49 9.36
CA ILE A 171 22.03 29.78 10.80
C ILE A 171 20.58 29.54 11.30
N ASP A 172 19.56 29.53 10.44
CA ASP A 172 18.17 29.28 10.83
C ASP A 172 17.84 27.78 10.75
N ILE A 173 18.12 27.03 11.81
CA ILE A 173 17.52 25.71 12.04
C ILE A 173 16.12 25.90 12.62
N GLU A 174 15.28 26.70 11.96
CA GLU A 174 13.86 26.70 12.29
C GLU A 174 13.29 25.36 11.82
N SER A 175 12.63 24.64 12.72
CA SER A 175 11.78 23.53 12.34
C SER A 175 10.62 24.10 11.53
N GLY A 176 10.84 24.29 10.23
CA GLY A 176 9.87 24.90 9.32
C GLY A 176 8.49 24.31 9.56
N SER A 177 7.48 25.18 9.68
CA SER A 177 6.11 24.76 9.89
C SER A 177 5.72 23.76 8.82
N ALA A 178 5.56 22.49 9.22
CA ALA A 178 5.15 21.44 8.29
C ALA A 178 3.84 21.87 7.63
N GLU A 179 3.76 21.72 6.30
CA GLU A 179 2.49 21.79 5.58
C GLU A 179 1.59 20.66 6.12
N GLY A 180 0.84 20.96 7.19
CA GLY A 180 0.09 19.98 7.94
C GLY A 180 -1.12 19.50 7.15
N ILE A 181 -1.50 18.24 7.35
CA ILE A 181 -2.81 17.73 6.92
C ILE A 181 -3.75 17.66 8.13
N SER A 182 -4.98 18.11 7.94
CA SER A 182 -6.03 17.91 8.94
C SER A 182 -6.37 16.43 9.05
N GLU A 183 -6.90 16.01 10.19
CA GLU A 183 -7.37 14.63 10.36
C GLU A 183 -8.46 14.26 9.35
N GLU A 184 -9.37 15.19 9.09
CA GLU A 184 -10.45 15.04 8.13
C GLU A 184 -9.92 14.80 6.71
N ASN A 185 -8.91 15.58 6.28
CA ASN A 185 -8.29 15.39 4.97
C ASN A 185 -7.51 14.07 4.90
N LEU A 186 -6.91 13.62 6.00
CA LEU A 186 -6.29 12.30 6.07
C LEU A 186 -7.34 11.18 5.90
N LYS A 187 -8.47 11.25 6.61
CA LYS A 187 -9.58 10.29 6.49
C LYS A 187 -10.06 10.18 5.06
N ARG A 188 -10.38 11.32 4.42
CA ARG A 188 -10.81 11.37 3.01
C ARG A 188 -9.78 10.77 2.05
N ALA A 189 -8.48 11.00 2.29
CA ALA A 189 -7.43 10.41 1.47
C ALA A 189 -7.37 8.88 1.63
N LEU A 190 -7.49 8.37 2.86
CA LEU A 190 -7.53 6.93 3.14
C LEU A 190 -8.78 6.26 2.54
N GLU A 191 -9.94 6.92 2.66
CA GLU A 191 -11.19 6.47 2.05
C GLU A 191 -11.09 6.43 0.52
N LEU A 192 -10.51 7.47 -0.09
CA LEU A 192 -10.24 7.49 -1.52
C LEU A 192 -9.35 6.30 -1.94
N PHE A 193 -8.23 6.06 -1.25
CA PHE A 193 -7.37 4.91 -1.56
C PHE A 193 -8.12 3.57 -1.44
N GLY A 194 -8.91 3.38 -0.38
CA GLY A 194 -9.73 2.17 -0.23
C GLY A 194 -10.76 2.01 -1.35
N ALA A 195 -11.42 3.11 -1.75
CA ALA A 195 -12.39 3.10 -2.83
C ALA A 195 -11.76 2.79 -4.20
N LEU A 196 -10.51 3.21 -4.42
CA LEU A 196 -9.74 2.93 -5.63
C LEU A 196 -9.24 1.49 -5.65
N VAL A 197 -8.77 0.94 -4.53
CA VAL A 197 -8.42 -0.49 -4.41
C VAL A 197 -9.60 -1.36 -4.83
N ALA A 198 -10.80 -1.09 -4.30
CA ALA A 198 -11.99 -1.84 -4.70
C ALA A 198 -12.32 -1.71 -6.21
N ASP A 199 -12.07 -0.55 -6.81
CA ASP A 199 -12.32 -0.31 -8.25
C ASP A 199 -11.32 -1.09 -9.13
N PHE A 200 -10.03 -1.11 -8.72
CA PHE A 200 -9.00 -1.91 -9.38
C PHE A 200 -9.24 -3.41 -9.22
N ASP A 201 -9.59 -3.86 -8.01
CA ASP A 201 -9.92 -5.27 -7.76
C ASP A 201 -11.10 -5.69 -8.64
N GLN A 202 -12.20 -4.94 -8.62
CA GLN A 202 -13.36 -5.25 -9.46
C GLN A 202 -12.97 -5.34 -10.94
N GLN A 203 -12.23 -4.37 -11.45
CA GLN A 203 -11.87 -4.37 -12.87
C GLN A 203 -10.88 -5.49 -13.24
N LEU A 204 -9.79 -5.65 -12.49
CA LEU A 204 -8.70 -6.55 -12.86
C LEU A 204 -8.97 -7.99 -12.45
N MET A 205 -9.57 -8.22 -11.27
CA MET A 205 -9.87 -9.57 -10.80
C MET A 205 -10.91 -10.26 -11.67
N GLU A 206 -11.98 -9.54 -12.00
CA GLU A 206 -13.08 -10.10 -12.80
C GLU A 206 -12.69 -10.31 -14.27
N ASN A 207 -11.89 -9.41 -14.84
CA ASN A 207 -11.62 -9.43 -16.28
C ASN A 207 -10.34 -10.17 -16.67
N HIS A 208 -9.30 -10.20 -15.83
CA HIS A 208 -7.97 -10.67 -16.24
C HIS A 208 -7.32 -11.70 -15.30
N ILE A 209 -7.51 -11.60 -13.98
CA ILE A 209 -6.74 -12.41 -13.02
C ILE A 209 -7.40 -13.75 -12.69
N GLY A 210 -8.69 -13.76 -12.34
CA GLY A 210 -9.37 -14.99 -11.89
C GLY A 210 -8.66 -15.66 -10.70
N SER A 211 -8.30 -16.95 -10.84
CA SER A 211 -7.56 -17.73 -9.81
C SER A 211 -6.09 -17.99 -10.21
N PHE A 212 -5.51 -17.11 -11.01
CA PHE A 212 -4.14 -17.26 -11.50
C PHE A 212 -3.09 -17.43 -10.39
N GLU A 213 -3.19 -16.66 -9.30
CA GLU A 213 -2.25 -16.74 -8.17
C GLU A 213 -2.18 -18.15 -7.57
N ASP A 214 -3.33 -18.78 -7.38
CA ASP A 214 -3.40 -20.11 -6.78
C ASP A 214 -2.80 -21.17 -7.70
N ILE A 215 -3.03 -21.05 -9.01
CA ILE A 215 -2.49 -21.99 -10.00
C ILE A 215 -0.97 -21.79 -10.17
N TRP A 216 -0.50 -20.54 -10.16
CA TRP A 216 0.93 -20.24 -10.15
C TRP A 216 1.60 -20.83 -8.90
N ASN A 217 0.99 -20.64 -7.72
CA ASN A 217 1.47 -21.23 -6.48
C ASN A 217 1.53 -22.76 -6.57
N PHE A 218 0.57 -23.40 -7.24
CA PHE A 218 0.63 -24.84 -7.49
C PHE A 218 1.81 -25.22 -8.39
N CYS A 219 2.06 -24.48 -9.47
CA CYS A 219 3.18 -24.72 -10.37
C CYS A 219 4.53 -24.65 -9.63
N GLU A 220 4.74 -23.63 -8.80
CA GLU A 220 5.93 -23.52 -7.95
C GLU A 220 6.04 -24.67 -6.95
N PHE A 221 4.94 -24.95 -6.24
CA PHE A 221 4.89 -26.03 -5.26
C PHE A 221 5.18 -27.38 -5.89
N LYS A 222 4.63 -27.66 -7.07
CA LYS A 222 4.87 -28.89 -7.83
C LYS A 222 6.34 -29.07 -8.16
N ASN A 223 7.00 -28.01 -8.64
CA ASN A 223 8.43 -28.03 -8.94
C ASN A 223 9.29 -28.25 -7.69
N GLU A 224 8.92 -27.69 -6.54
CA GLU A 224 9.62 -27.93 -5.26
C GLU A 224 9.37 -29.34 -4.71
N PHE A 225 8.12 -29.80 -4.78
CA PHE A 225 7.70 -31.12 -4.32
C PHE A 225 8.42 -32.22 -5.10
N TRP A 226 8.44 -32.11 -6.43
CA TRP A 226 9.15 -33.07 -7.29
C TRP A 226 10.65 -33.07 -7.10
N ARG A 227 11.27 -31.93 -6.76
CA ARG A 227 12.68 -31.87 -6.38
C ARG A 227 12.98 -32.63 -5.09
N ARG A 228 12.02 -32.69 -4.16
CA ARG A 228 12.19 -33.34 -2.84
C ARG A 228 11.81 -34.81 -2.82
N TYR A 229 10.72 -35.19 -3.49
CA TYR A 229 10.11 -36.51 -3.39
C TYR A 229 10.10 -37.28 -4.72
N GLY A 230 10.67 -36.73 -5.79
CA GLY A 230 10.59 -37.29 -7.13
C GLY A 230 9.26 -36.99 -7.84
N ARG A 231 9.16 -37.35 -9.12
CA ARG A 231 7.96 -37.13 -9.93
C ARG A 231 6.83 -38.07 -9.50
N THR A 232 6.00 -37.59 -8.57
CA THR A 232 4.83 -38.29 -8.03
C THR A 232 3.59 -37.39 -8.10
N THR A 233 2.40 -37.99 -8.01
CA THR A 233 1.13 -37.27 -7.98
C THR A 233 1.01 -36.50 -6.67
N ILE A 234 0.60 -35.24 -6.76
CA ILE A 234 0.40 -34.38 -5.60
C ILE A 234 -1.06 -34.50 -5.16
N GLU A 235 -1.26 -34.84 -3.89
CA GLU A 235 -2.60 -34.97 -3.34
C GLU A 235 -3.21 -33.58 -3.06
N PRO A 236 -4.52 -33.36 -3.30
CA PRO A 236 -5.17 -32.07 -3.01
C PRO A 236 -5.01 -31.61 -1.56
N ALA A 237 -4.85 -32.54 -0.62
CA ALA A 237 -4.60 -32.24 0.79
C ALA A 237 -3.22 -31.59 1.02
N GLU A 238 -2.20 -32.00 0.27
CA GLU A 238 -0.85 -31.43 0.36
C GLU A 238 -0.84 -30.00 -0.15
N PHE A 239 -1.46 -29.78 -1.32
CA PHE A 239 -1.56 -28.44 -1.89
C PHE A 239 -2.41 -27.50 -1.01
N LYS A 240 -3.50 -28.01 -0.42
CA LYS A 240 -4.29 -27.26 0.58
C LYS A 240 -3.45 -26.79 1.76
N ASN A 241 -2.56 -27.64 2.28
CA ASN A 241 -1.69 -27.28 3.40
C ASN A 241 -0.67 -26.20 2.99
N GLU A 242 -0.14 -26.28 1.77
CA GLU A 242 0.77 -25.27 1.23
C GLU A 242 0.07 -23.92 1.05
N LEU A 243 -1.12 -23.88 0.47
CA LEU A 243 -1.91 -22.67 0.36
C LEU A 243 -2.19 -22.05 1.73
N TYR A 244 -2.62 -22.85 2.72
CA TYR A 244 -2.83 -22.36 4.09
C TYR A 244 -1.54 -21.81 4.71
N ARG A 245 -0.39 -22.42 4.45
CA ARG A 245 0.90 -21.94 4.95
C ARG A 245 1.22 -20.54 4.42
N LYS A 246 1.01 -20.30 3.12
CA LYS A 246 1.30 -19.04 2.41
C LYS A 246 0.24 -17.95 2.69
N THR A 247 -1.04 -18.27 2.53
CA THR A 247 -2.13 -17.27 2.54
C THR A 247 -2.85 -17.13 3.88
N LYS A 248 -2.66 -18.10 4.80
CA LYS A 248 -3.44 -18.26 6.05
C LYS A 248 -4.94 -18.47 5.85
N ILE A 249 -5.39 -18.64 4.59
CA ILE A 249 -6.76 -18.99 4.24
C ILE A 249 -6.82 -20.51 4.11
N ARG A 250 -7.88 -21.15 4.62
CA ARG A 250 -8.09 -22.60 4.48
C ARG A 250 -8.99 -22.89 3.28
N PRO A 251 -8.43 -23.22 2.10
CA PRO A 251 -9.25 -23.57 0.94
C PRO A 251 -9.97 -24.90 1.15
N ASN A 252 -11.09 -25.07 0.46
CA ASN A 252 -11.78 -26.35 0.38
C ASN A 252 -10.92 -27.36 -0.40
N ILE A 253 -10.89 -28.61 0.02
CA ILE A 253 -10.16 -29.68 -0.69
C ILE A 253 -10.71 -29.88 -2.12
N SER A 254 -12.02 -29.66 -2.33
CA SER A 254 -12.63 -29.71 -3.66
C SER A 254 -12.11 -28.61 -4.57
N TYR A 255 -11.84 -27.42 -4.02
CA TYR A 255 -11.27 -26.31 -4.77
C TYR A 255 -9.85 -26.64 -5.23
N CYS A 256 -8.99 -27.13 -4.32
CA CYS A 256 -7.65 -27.58 -4.66
C CYS A 256 -7.67 -28.69 -5.74
N ARG A 257 -8.62 -29.63 -5.65
CA ARG A 257 -8.78 -30.68 -6.67
C ARG A 257 -9.10 -30.10 -8.05
N HIS A 258 -10.03 -29.14 -8.14
CA HIS A 258 -10.37 -28.50 -9.41
C HIS A 258 -9.21 -27.69 -9.99
N LEU A 259 -8.44 -26.98 -9.15
CA LEU A 259 -7.24 -26.26 -9.59
C LEU A 259 -6.18 -27.19 -10.17
N ILE A 260 -5.90 -28.31 -9.49
CA ILE A 260 -4.95 -29.31 -9.98
C ILE A 260 -5.43 -29.90 -11.30
N ALA A 261 -6.71 -30.29 -11.38
CA ALA A 261 -7.29 -30.83 -12.61
C ALA A 261 -7.20 -29.83 -13.78
N TYR A 262 -7.48 -28.56 -13.53
CA TYR A 262 -7.34 -27.49 -14.52
C TYR A 262 -5.89 -27.36 -15.01
N TYR A 263 -4.93 -27.27 -14.09
CA TYR A 263 -3.51 -27.14 -14.42
C TYR A 263 -2.97 -28.32 -15.24
N GLU A 264 -3.41 -29.55 -14.95
CA GLU A 264 -3.00 -30.74 -15.70
C GLU A 264 -3.70 -30.86 -17.06
N SER A 265 -4.86 -30.22 -17.25
CA SER A 265 -5.61 -30.22 -18.51
C SER A 265 -5.08 -29.27 -19.57
N ILE A 266 -4.37 -28.23 -19.12
CA ILE A 266 -3.64 -27.26 -19.95
C ILE A 266 -2.37 -27.90 -20.49
#